data_AF-A0AAW3GM68-F1
#
_entry.id   AF-A0AAW3GM68-F1
#
_cell.length_a   1.000
_cell.length_b   1.000
_cell.length_c   1.000
_cell.angle_alpha   90.00
_cell.angle_beta   90.00
_cell.angle_gamma   90.00
#
_symmetry.space_group_name_H-M   'P 1'
#
loop_
_entity.id
_entity.type
_entity.pdbx_description
1 polymer ?
#
loop_
_entity_poly.entity_id
_entity_poly.type
_entity_poly.pdbx_seq_one_letter_code
_entity_poly.pdbx_strand_id
1 'polypeptide(L)'
;MTVKKKVIILLGIVAILVMRGIAMFNSFTGKEESKYKYEQNRMVEYLAQNYEGIEKVEFTEIDHNAMTGTYNFDATVNDKIEVRFVLRGLKGDIYMNELYSRNFGNRLIKLDEPIDNLGKPKIRIVYKEER
;
A
#
# COMPACT_ATOMS: atom_id res chain seq x y z
N MET A 1 -41.31 24.21 -25.21
CA MET A 1 -39.83 24.01 -25.20
C MET A 1 -39.31 23.35 -23.91
N THR A 2 -40.11 22.48 -23.26
CA THR A 2 -39.84 22.02 -21.87
C THR A 2 -39.54 20.52 -21.78
N VAL A 3 -39.91 19.75 -22.80
CA VAL A 3 -39.73 18.29 -22.83
C VAL A 3 -38.25 17.90 -23.04
N LYS A 4 -37.53 18.65 -23.90
CA LYS A 4 -36.11 18.37 -24.21
C LYS A 4 -35.20 18.45 -22.98
N LYS A 5 -35.45 19.38 -22.04
CA LYS A 5 -34.64 19.54 -20.81
C LYS A 5 -34.86 18.40 -19.82
N LYS A 6 -36.08 17.87 -19.68
CA LYS A 6 -36.39 16.78 -18.73
C LYS A 6 -35.79 15.43 -19.14
N VAL A 7 -35.77 15.13 -20.44
CA VAL A 7 -35.18 13.89 -20.97
C VAL A 7 -33.65 13.88 -20.81
N ILE A 8 -32.99 15.02 -21.00
CA ILE A 8 -31.53 15.16 -20.83
C ILE A 8 -31.12 14.95 -19.35
N ILE A 9 -31.92 15.45 -18.40
CA ILE A 9 -31.66 15.28 -16.96
C ILE A 9 -31.79 13.80 -16.53
N LEU A 10 -32.80 13.08 -17.04
CA LEU A 10 -32.99 11.65 -16.77
C LEU A 10 -31.87 10.78 -17.37
N LEU A 11 -31.40 11.09 -18.58
CA LEU A 11 -30.26 10.37 -19.18
C LEU A 11 -28.95 10.60 -18.41
N GLY A 12 -28.74 11.81 -17.89
CA GLY A 12 -27.57 12.15 -17.07
C GLY A 12 -27.52 11.38 -15.74
N ILE A 13 -28.67 11.19 -15.09
CA ILE A 13 -28.75 10.45 -13.81
C ILE A 13 -28.49 8.94 -14.02
N VAL A 14 -29.00 8.35 -15.10
CA VAL A 14 -28.72 6.94 -15.44
C VAL A 14 -27.25 6.73 -15.78
N ALA A 15 -26.64 7.65 -16.54
CA ALA A 15 -25.20 7.56 -16.86
C ALA A 15 -24.30 7.67 -15.62
N ILE A 16 -24.67 8.50 -14.63
CA ILE A 16 -23.93 8.64 -13.37
C ILE A 16 -24.08 7.39 -12.48
N LEU A 17 -25.26 6.75 -12.47
CA LEU A 17 -25.49 5.51 -11.72
C LEU A 17 -24.73 4.32 -12.31
N VAL A 18 -24.61 4.24 -13.65
CA VAL A 18 -23.82 3.17 -14.31
C VAL A 18 -22.32 3.41 -14.15
N MET A 19 -21.84 4.66 -14.16
CA MET A 19 -20.43 4.97 -13.91
C MET A 19 -20.01 4.79 -12.45
N ARG A 20 -20.88 5.13 -11.47
CA ARG A 20 -20.60 4.84 -10.06
C ARG A 20 -20.80 3.37 -9.69
N GLY A 21 -21.70 2.66 -10.39
CA GLY A 21 -21.95 1.23 -10.19
C GLY A 21 -20.80 0.33 -10.62
N ILE A 22 -19.96 0.74 -11.58
CA ILE A 22 -18.82 -0.06 -12.05
C ILE A 22 -17.53 0.24 -11.28
N ALA A 23 -17.37 1.45 -10.73
CA ALA A 23 -16.19 1.80 -9.95
C ALA A 23 -16.13 1.16 -8.55
N MET A 24 -17.24 0.63 -8.03
CA MET A 24 -17.28 -0.13 -6.76
C MET A 24 -16.96 -1.62 -6.92
N PHE A 25 -16.81 -2.14 -8.15
CA PHE A 25 -16.75 -3.59 -8.38
C PHE A 25 -15.38 -4.26 -8.16
N ASN A 26 -14.32 -3.51 -7.86
CA ASN A 26 -13.03 -4.11 -7.45
C ASN A 26 -12.71 -3.98 -5.95
N SER A 27 -13.57 -3.32 -5.16
CA SER A 27 -13.33 -3.08 -3.73
C SER A 27 -14.21 -3.92 -2.79
N PHE A 28 -15.03 -4.83 -3.33
CA PHE A 28 -15.98 -5.65 -2.56
C PHE A 28 -15.87 -7.14 -2.87
N THR A 29 -14.64 -7.66 -2.96
CA THR A 29 -14.43 -9.09 -2.66
C THR A 29 -14.31 -9.20 -1.14
N GLY A 30 -15.43 -9.55 -0.50
CA GLY A 30 -15.59 -9.75 0.94
C GLY A 30 -14.73 -10.89 1.49
N LYS A 31 -13.42 -10.69 1.52
CA LYS A 31 -12.55 -11.19 2.57
C LYS A 31 -12.10 -9.94 3.31
N GLU A 32 -12.40 -9.86 4.60
CA GLU A 32 -11.79 -8.87 5.48
C GLU A 32 -10.28 -8.88 5.18
N GLU A 33 -9.74 -7.79 4.64
CA GLU A 33 -8.29 -7.72 4.40
C GLU A 33 -7.63 -7.92 5.76
N SER A 34 -6.74 -8.91 5.89
CA SER A 34 -6.08 -9.15 7.18
C SER A 34 -5.41 -7.85 7.59
N LYS A 35 -5.50 -7.49 8.88
CA LYS A 35 -4.97 -6.19 9.34
C LYS A 35 -3.49 -6.04 8.94
N TYR A 36 -2.75 -7.14 8.89
CA TYR A 36 -1.37 -7.18 8.41
C TYR A 36 -1.24 -6.94 6.91
N LYS A 37 -2.13 -7.46 6.07
CA LYS A 37 -2.10 -7.16 4.63
C LYS A 37 -2.35 -5.67 4.38
N TYR A 38 -3.26 -5.06 5.14
CA TYR A 38 -3.47 -3.61 5.12
C TYR A 38 -2.20 -2.84 5.52
N GLU A 39 -1.53 -3.23 6.61
CA GLU A 39 -0.27 -2.60 7.00
C GLU A 39 0.85 -2.80 5.97
N GLN A 40 0.95 -3.99 5.37
CA GLN A 40 1.91 -4.29 4.31
C GLN A 40 1.71 -3.39 3.10
N ASN A 41 0.46 -3.10 2.72
CA ASN A 41 0.16 -2.10 1.67
C ASN A 41 0.65 -0.71 2.05
N ARG A 42 0.43 -0.26 3.30
CA ARG A 42 0.92 1.06 3.78
C ARG A 42 2.44 1.15 3.74
N MET A 43 3.14 0.08 4.11
CA MET A 43 4.61 0.01 4.06
C MET A 43 5.15 0.06 2.63
N VAL A 44 4.49 -0.62 1.69
CA VAL A 44 4.84 -0.55 0.26
C VAL A 44 4.60 0.84 -0.31
N GLU A 45 3.49 1.48 0.06
CA GLU A 45 3.20 2.86 -0.32
C GLU A 45 4.24 3.83 0.25
N TYR A 46 4.61 3.68 1.52
CA TYR A 46 5.68 4.44 2.15
C TYR A 46 7.00 4.30 1.37
N LEU A 47 7.37 3.08 0.97
CA LEU A 47 8.57 2.86 0.16
C LEU A 47 8.47 3.60 -1.18
N ALA A 48 7.35 3.45 -1.90
CA ALA A 48 7.14 4.04 -3.22
C ALA A 48 7.15 5.57 -3.21
N GLN A 49 6.70 6.19 -2.12
CA GLN A 49 6.66 7.65 -1.97
C GLN A 49 8.01 8.26 -1.58
N ASN A 50 8.90 7.48 -0.94
CA ASN A 50 10.14 8.00 -0.33
C ASN A 50 11.41 7.52 -1.04
N TYR A 51 11.34 6.48 -1.85
CA TYR A 51 12.50 5.85 -2.46
C TYR A 51 12.31 5.56 -3.94
N GLU A 52 13.41 5.68 -4.67
CA GLU A 52 13.45 5.41 -6.10
C GLU A 52 13.48 3.91 -6.41
N GLY A 53 12.94 3.56 -7.58
CA GLY A 53 13.16 2.25 -8.18
C GLY A 53 12.57 1.07 -7.41
N ILE A 54 11.53 1.27 -6.60
CA ILE A 54 10.84 0.18 -5.91
C ILE A 54 10.03 -0.65 -6.92
N GLU A 55 10.44 -1.90 -7.15
CA GLU A 55 9.80 -2.80 -8.12
C GLU A 55 9.15 -4.02 -7.44
N LYS A 56 9.78 -4.53 -6.38
CA LYS A 56 9.31 -5.68 -5.60
C LYS A 56 9.53 -5.46 -4.11
N VAL A 57 8.54 -5.87 -3.30
CA VAL A 57 8.65 -5.94 -1.83
C VAL A 57 8.14 -7.32 -1.39
N GLU A 58 8.98 -8.06 -0.67
CA GLU A 58 8.65 -9.37 -0.13
C GLU A 58 8.74 -9.37 1.39
N PHE A 59 7.61 -9.52 2.06
CA PHE A 59 7.56 -9.60 3.52
C PHE A 59 7.96 -11.01 3.96
N THR A 60 8.91 -11.08 4.88
CA THR A 60 9.57 -12.32 5.31
C THR A 60 9.15 -12.72 6.72
N GLU A 61 8.93 -11.75 7.60
CA GLU A 61 8.60 -11.94 9.01
C GLU A 61 7.60 -10.88 9.49
N ILE A 62 6.72 -11.30 10.42
CA ILE A 62 5.82 -10.44 11.18
C ILE A 62 5.99 -10.86 12.64
N ASP A 63 6.34 -9.91 13.51
CA ASP A 63 6.51 -10.13 14.95
C ASP A 63 5.72 -9.06 15.72
N HIS A 64 5.11 -9.47 16.84
CA HIS A 64 4.35 -8.58 17.70
C HIS A 64 4.84 -8.69 19.15
N ASN A 65 5.43 -7.60 19.64
CA ASN A 65 5.80 -7.46 21.04
C ASN A 65 4.60 -6.90 21.82
N ALA A 66 3.84 -7.80 22.46
CA ALA A 66 2.68 -7.43 23.26
C ALA A 66 3.02 -6.55 24.49
N MET A 67 4.24 -6.60 25.00
CA MET A 67 4.65 -5.76 26.16
C MET A 67 4.78 -4.29 25.78
N THR A 68 5.28 -4.01 24.57
CA THR A 68 5.48 -2.64 24.06
C THR A 68 4.39 -2.20 23.07
N GLY A 69 3.51 -3.13 22.66
CA GLY A 69 2.51 -2.93 21.60
C GLY A 69 3.13 -2.69 20.22
N THR A 70 4.36 -3.15 20.01
CA THR A 70 5.12 -2.89 18.78
C THR A 70 4.96 -4.03 17.80
N TYR A 71 4.70 -3.70 16.54
CA TYR A 71 4.68 -4.66 15.44
C TYR A 71 5.92 -4.44 14.57
N ASN A 72 6.67 -5.51 14.31
CA ASN A 72 7.82 -5.53 13.43
C ASN A 72 7.48 -6.28 12.15
N PHE A 73 7.90 -5.74 11.01
CA PHE A 73 7.77 -6.41 9.71
C PHE A 73 9.12 -6.36 9.00
N ASP A 74 9.70 -7.53 8.74
CA ASP A 74 10.94 -7.61 7.97
C ASP A 74 10.58 -7.89 6.51
N ALA A 75 11.20 -7.17 5.58
CA ALA A 75 10.96 -7.30 4.15
C ALA A 75 12.25 -7.20 3.34
N THR A 76 12.25 -7.84 2.17
CA THR A 76 13.28 -7.68 1.15
C THR A 76 12.74 -6.83 0.00
N VAL A 77 13.40 -5.71 -0.28
CA VAL A 77 13.11 -4.82 -1.40
C VAL A 77 14.02 -5.17 -2.58
N ASN A 78 13.43 -5.33 -3.77
CA ASN A 78 14.10 -5.65 -5.03
C ASN A 78 15.09 -6.82 -4.93
N ASP A 79 14.77 -7.82 -4.10
CA ASP A 79 15.57 -9.03 -3.87
C ASP A 79 16.99 -8.77 -3.31
N LYS A 80 17.26 -7.57 -2.78
CA LYS A 80 18.62 -7.14 -2.40
C LYS A 80 18.73 -6.42 -1.07
N ILE A 81 17.69 -5.69 -0.68
CA ILE A 81 17.76 -4.76 0.46
C ILE A 81 16.79 -5.24 1.52
N GLU A 82 17.33 -5.72 2.63
CA GLU A 82 16.56 -6.04 3.83
C GLU A 82 16.23 -4.75 4.59
N VAL A 83 14.96 -4.61 4.94
CA VAL A 83 14.42 -3.52 5.76
C VAL A 83 13.56 -4.09 6.88
N ARG A 84 13.53 -3.38 8.00
CA ARG A 84 12.60 -3.61 9.10
C ARG A 84 11.70 -2.40 9.28
N PHE A 85 10.39 -2.63 9.20
CA PHE A 85 9.38 -1.68 9.60
C PHE A 85 8.97 -1.92 11.06
N VAL A 86 8.71 -0.83 11.78
CA VAL A 86 8.28 -0.85 13.18
C VAL A 86 7.05 0.04 13.31
N LEU A 87 5.95 -0.50 13.82
CA LEU A 87 4.71 0.22 14.09
C LEU A 87 4.40 0.21 15.59
N ARG A 88 3.98 1.34 16.16
CA ARG A 88 3.37 1.40 17.50
C ARG A 88 1.87 1.15 17.38
N GLY A 89 1.49 -0.12 17.42
CA GLY A 89 0.14 -0.57 17.07
C GLY A 89 -0.11 -0.53 15.55
N LEU A 90 -1.05 -1.35 15.10
CA LEU A 90 -1.55 -1.30 13.72
C LEU A 90 -2.18 0.08 13.45
N LYS A 91 -2.06 0.58 12.22
CA LYS A 91 -2.44 1.95 11.81
C LYS A 91 -1.61 3.07 12.44
N GLY A 92 -0.60 2.75 13.25
CA GLY A 92 0.35 3.72 13.80
C GLY A 92 1.34 4.26 12.76
N ASP A 93 2.26 5.10 13.24
CA ASP A 93 3.36 5.64 12.44
C ASP A 93 4.30 4.53 11.96
N ILE A 94 4.81 4.69 10.74
CA ILE A 94 5.76 3.75 10.13
C ILE A 94 7.17 4.26 10.38
N TYR A 95 7.93 3.52 11.18
CA TYR A 95 9.38 3.69 11.26
C TYR A 95 10.04 2.61 10.43
N MET A 96 11.13 2.93 9.73
CA MET A 96 11.84 1.98 8.88
C MET A 96 13.34 2.07 9.10
N ASN A 97 13.99 0.91 9.18
CA ASN A 97 15.44 0.78 9.23
C ASN A 97 15.91 -0.12 8.09
N GLU A 98 16.92 0.31 7.34
CA GLU A 98 17.67 -0.59 6.45
C GLU A 98 18.61 -1.45 7.29
N LEU A 99 18.57 -2.77 7.11
CA LEU A 99 19.43 -3.71 7.82
C LEU A 99 20.81 -3.77 7.14
N TYR A 100 21.52 -2.64 7.05
CA TYR A 100 22.71 -2.43 6.20
C TYR A 100 23.74 -3.56 6.23
N SER A 101 24.00 -4.15 7.40
CA SER A 101 24.93 -5.27 7.57
C SER A 101 24.59 -6.51 6.71
N ARG A 102 23.32 -6.63 6.29
CA ARG A 102 22.78 -7.75 5.49
C ARG A 102 22.63 -7.42 4.00
N ASN A 103 22.82 -6.15 3.61
CA ASN A 103 22.50 -5.69 2.26
C ASN A 103 23.68 -5.74 1.28
N PHE A 104 24.86 -6.22 1.72
CA PHE A 104 26.06 -6.39 0.87
C PHE A 104 26.44 -5.14 0.04
N GLY A 105 26.25 -3.94 0.62
CA GLY A 105 26.54 -2.66 -0.04
C GLY A 105 25.38 -2.04 -0.83
N ASN A 106 24.27 -2.76 -1.02
CA ASN A 106 23.05 -2.21 -1.60
C ASN A 106 22.33 -1.32 -0.59
N ARG A 107 21.71 -0.24 -1.07
CA ARG A 107 20.98 0.74 -0.27
C ARG A 107 19.78 1.28 -1.02
N LEU A 108 18.77 1.70 -0.29
CA LEU A 108 17.69 2.48 -0.88
C LEU A 108 18.19 3.87 -1.26
N ILE A 109 17.72 4.36 -2.41
CA ILE A 109 17.99 5.71 -2.89
C ILE A 109 16.77 6.55 -2.53
N LYS A 110 16.95 7.55 -1.68
CA LYS A 110 15.87 8.46 -1.31
C LYS A 110 15.52 9.34 -2.50
N LEU A 111 14.23 9.56 -2.70
CA LEU A 111 13.75 10.62 -3.58
C LEU A 111 14.14 11.98 -2.99
N ASP A 112 14.50 12.93 -3.85
CA ASP A 112 14.80 14.31 -3.44
C ASP A 112 13.58 14.98 -2.80
N GLU A 113 12.38 14.68 -3.31
CA GLU A 113 11.10 15.10 -2.75
C GLU A 113 10.14 13.89 -2.70
N PRO A 114 9.42 13.67 -1.58
CA PRO A 114 8.40 12.64 -1.52
C PRO A 114 7.30 12.88 -2.56
N ILE A 115 6.91 11.84 -3.28
CA ILE A 115 5.91 11.96 -4.34
C ILE A 115 4.52 11.66 -3.78
N ASP A 116 3.69 12.69 -3.65
CA ASP A 116 2.27 12.53 -3.38
C ASP A 116 1.52 12.14 -4.66
N ASN A 117 0.73 11.05 -4.60
CA ASN A 117 -0.02 10.50 -5.74
C ASN A 117 0.83 9.97 -6.89
N LEU A 118 1.71 8.99 -6.64
CA LEU A 118 2.18 8.15 -7.73
C LEU A 118 0.97 7.57 -8.49
N GLY A 119 0.91 7.79 -9.80
CA GLY A 119 0.14 6.89 -10.67
C GLY A 119 0.65 5.48 -10.37
N LYS A 120 -0.14 4.68 -9.64
CA LYS A 120 0.34 3.54 -8.84
C LYS A 120 1.35 2.70 -9.63
N PRO A 121 2.67 2.77 -9.34
CA PRO A 121 3.64 1.92 -9.99
C PRO A 121 3.23 0.50 -9.65
N LYS A 122 3.36 -0.38 -10.62
CA LYS A 122 3.00 -1.78 -10.44
C LYS A 122 4.10 -2.48 -9.64
N ILE A 123 4.12 -2.23 -8.33
CA ILE A 123 5.02 -2.89 -7.39
C ILE A 123 4.50 -4.30 -7.14
N ARG A 124 5.40 -5.29 -7.26
CA ARG A 124 5.08 -6.68 -6.92
C ARG A 124 5.20 -6.86 -5.42
N ILE A 125 4.11 -7.30 -4.78
CA ILE A 125 4.07 -7.50 -3.34
C ILE A 125 3.92 -9.00 -3.06
N VAL A 126 4.85 -9.56 -2.27
CA VAL A 126 4.72 -10.90 -1.70
C VAL A 126 4.36 -10.72 -0.23
N TYR A 127 3.11 -11.05 0.10
CA TYR A 127 2.58 -10.85 1.45
C TYR A 127 2.98 -11.98 2.39
N LYS A 128 3.14 -11.63 3.67
CA LYS A 128 3.25 -12.57 4.79
C LYS A 128 1.97 -12.54 5.61
N GLU A 129 1.48 -13.71 5.99
CA GLU A 129 0.47 -13.84 7.04
C GLU A 129 1.16 -14.20 8.36
N GLU A 130 0.58 -13.79 9.49
CA GLU A 130 1.04 -14.21 10.82
C GLU A 130 0.92 -15.74 10.94
N ARG A 131 1.93 -16.37 11.54
CA ARG A 131 1.96 -17.82 11.78
C ARG A 131 1.47 -18.16 13.18
#